data_AF-A0A453QMB2-F1
#
_entry.id   AF-A0A453QMB2-F1
#
_cell.length_a   1.000
_cell.length_b   1.000
_cell.length_c   1.000
_cell.angle_alpha   90.00
_cell.angle_beta   90.00
_cell.angle_gamma   90.00
#
_symmetry.space_group_name_H-M   'P 1'
#
loop_
_entity.id
_entity.type
_entity.pdbx_description
1 polymer ?
#
loop_
_entity_poly.entity_id
_entity_poly.type
_entity_poly.pdbx_seq_one_letter_code
_entity_poly.pdbx_strand_id
1 'polypeptide(L)'
;MLLPVRGLPAAPHRPLTHPHSSPAPPPSLLGARRRRPSRRLSKVVSYYGLTTPPYKTDALEPYMSRRAVELHWGKHQQEYVDGLNRQLAISPLYGHTLEDLIKEAYNNGNPLPEYNDAAEVWNHHFFWESMQPEGGGSPEAGVLQQIEKDFGSFFNFREEFMRSALSLLGSGWVWLVCKYPFTTISF
;
A
#
# COMPACT_ATOMS: atom_id res chain seq x y z
N MET A 1 -32.14 -44.09 7.93
CA MET A 1 -32.34 -45.55 7.86
C MET A 1 -30.96 -46.18 8.02
N LEU A 2 -30.51 -46.41 9.27
CA LEU A 2 -30.67 -47.61 10.10
C LEU A 2 -29.55 -48.66 9.84
N LEU A 3 -28.79 -48.90 10.92
CA LEU A 3 -27.77 -49.94 11.16
C LEU A 3 -28.29 -51.38 10.91
N PRO A 4 -27.41 -52.40 10.86
CA PRO A 4 -27.18 -53.26 12.06
C PRO A 4 -25.66 -53.62 12.27
N VAL A 5 -25.07 -53.74 13.48
CA VAL A 5 -25.27 -54.69 14.62
C VAL A 5 -24.81 -56.11 14.22
N ARG A 6 -23.90 -56.89 14.85
CA ARG A 6 -23.49 -57.32 16.23
C ARG A 6 -22.16 -58.13 16.03
N GLY A 7 -21.29 -58.51 16.96
CA GLY A 7 -21.24 -58.61 18.42
C GLY A 7 -19.96 -59.37 18.83
N LEU A 8 -19.45 -59.10 20.04
CA LEU A 8 -18.33 -59.79 20.72
C LEU A 8 -18.75 -61.20 21.23
N PRO A 9 -17.78 -62.08 21.55
CA PRO A 9 -17.40 -62.26 22.97
C PRO A 9 -15.89 -62.51 23.22
N ALA A 10 -15.59 -62.63 24.51
CA ALA A 10 -14.33 -62.35 25.21
C ALA A 10 -13.26 -63.46 25.24
N ALA A 11 -12.07 -63.04 25.70
CA ALA A 11 -10.80 -63.77 25.86
C ALA A 11 -10.79 -64.85 26.97
N PRO A 12 -9.65 -65.57 27.11
CA PRO A 12 -8.89 -65.41 28.35
C PRO A 12 -7.36 -65.29 28.20
N HIS A 13 -6.75 -64.82 29.29
CA HIS A 13 -5.39 -64.35 29.52
C HIS A 13 -4.28 -65.41 29.60
N ARG A 14 -3.04 -65.01 29.25
CA ARG A 14 -1.81 -65.17 30.09
C ARG A 14 -0.62 -64.36 29.52
N PRO A 15 0.46 -64.11 30.29
CA PRO A 15 1.06 -62.78 30.44
C PRO A 15 2.40 -62.63 29.74
N LEU A 16 2.77 -61.40 29.39
CA LEU A 16 4.12 -61.04 28.96
C LEU A 16 4.64 -59.86 29.78
N THR A 17 5.90 -59.98 30.15
CA THR A 17 6.70 -59.19 31.09
C THR A 17 7.04 -57.79 30.56
N HIS A 18 7.03 -56.78 31.43
CA HIS A 18 7.64 -55.47 31.20
C HIS A 18 8.96 -55.35 31.97
N PRO A 19 9.90 -54.54 31.45
CA PRO A 19 10.67 -53.64 32.30
C PRO A 19 10.39 -52.17 31.96
N HIS A 20 10.19 -51.42 33.04
CA HIS A 20 10.03 -49.97 33.11
C HIS A 20 11.32 -49.21 32.74
N SER A 21 11.15 -48.00 32.21
CA SER A 21 12.18 -46.95 32.24
C SER A 21 11.53 -45.61 32.58
N SER A 22 12.21 -44.89 33.48
CA SER A 22 11.76 -43.78 34.33
C SER A 22 11.40 -42.46 33.62
N PRO A 23 10.62 -41.57 34.27
CA PRO A 23 10.34 -40.22 33.77
C PRO A 23 11.36 -39.18 34.29
N ALA A 24 11.56 -38.11 33.51
CA ALA A 24 12.37 -36.92 33.84
C ALA A 24 11.48 -35.63 33.79
N PRO A 25 11.91 -34.50 34.39
CA PRO A 25 11.14 -33.68 35.34
C PRO A 25 10.29 -32.51 34.75
N PRO A 26 9.44 -31.82 35.57
CA PRO A 26 8.61 -30.67 35.17
C PRO A 26 9.39 -29.31 35.17
N PRO A 27 8.78 -28.19 34.69
CA PRO A 27 9.46 -27.20 33.85
C PRO A 27 10.15 -26.07 34.63
N SER A 28 11.23 -25.53 34.05
CA SER A 28 11.87 -24.29 34.49
C SER A 28 11.26 -23.09 33.77
N LEU A 29 10.65 -22.18 34.53
CA LEU A 29 10.28 -20.83 34.10
C LEU A 29 11.55 -20.01 33.80
N LEU A 30 11.92 -19.92 32.53
CA LEU A 30 12.91 -18.97 32.04
C LEU A 30 12.23 -18.00 31.07
N GLY A 31 12.28 -16.72 31.46
CA GLY A 31 11.56 -15.61 30.86
C GLY A 31 11.70 -15.53 29.34
N ALA A 32 10.56 -15.41 28.69
CA ALA A 32 10.45 -15.02 27.28
C ALA A 32 10.98 -13.60 27.09
N ARG A 33 12.30 -13.44 26.89
CA ARG A 33 12.86 -12.19 26.38
C ARG A 33 12.69 -12.15 24.88
N ARG A 34 11.48 -11.81 24.44
CA ARG A 34 11.14 -11.55 23.05
C ARG A 34 11.91 -10.28 22.61
N ARG A 35 13.09 -10.45 22.01
CA ARG A 35 13.82 -9.34 21.38
C ARG A 35 13.00 -8.85 20.19
N ARG A 36 12.31 -7.71 20.34
CA ARG A 36 11.72 -6.99 19.21
C ARG A 36 12.86 -6.59 18.26
N PRO A 37 12.71 -6.76 16.93
CA PRO A 37 13.67 -6.16 16.02
C PRO A 37 13.60 -4.64 16.19
N SER A 38 14.77 -4.02 16.36
CA SER A 38 14.95 -2.58 16.31
C SER A 38 14.50 -2.12 14.92
N ARG A 39 13.29 -1.56 14.81
CA ARG A 39 12.88 -0.80 13.63
C ARG A 39 13.79 0.43 13.61
N ARG A 40 14.75 0.44 12.69
CA ARG A 40 15.58 1.61 12.39
C ARG A 40 14.61 2.78 12.20
N LEU A 41 14.63 3.75 13.11
CA LEU A 41 13.72 4.89 13.06
C LEU A 41 14.02 5.66 11.78
N SER A 42 13.08 5.60 10.83
CA SER A 42 13.03 6.44 9.64
C SER A 42 13.14 7.91 10.05
N LYS A 43 13.82 8.75 9.25
CA LYS A 43 13.90 10.20 9.50
C LYS A 43 12.50 10.74 9.80
N VAL A 44 12.30 11.18 11.04
CA VAL A 44 11.05 11.71 11.57
C VAL A 44 10.79 13.04 10.88
N VAL A 45 9.78 13.10 10.01
CA VAL A 45 9.29 14.37 9.48
C VAL A 45 8.21 14.83 10.46
N SER A 46 8.48 15.94 11.13
CA SER A 46 7.56 16.55 12.09
C SER A 46 6.36 17.22 11.43
N TYR A 47 6.53 17.76 10.21
CA TYR A 47 5.49 18.48 9.47
C TYR A 47 5.73 18.35 7.97
N TYR A 48 4.64 18.24 7.21
CA TYR A 48 4.70 18.16 5.74
C TYR A 48 4.66 19.56 5.15
N GLY A 49 5.50 19.79 4.14
CA GLY A 49 5.54 21.05 3.40
C GLY A 49 4.97 20.89 2.00
N LEU A 50 4.49 21.98 1.42
CA LEU A 50 4.12 22.02 0.00
C LEU A 50 5.39 21.93 -0.85
N THR A 51 5.60 20.79 -1.51
CA THR A 51 6.71 20.61 -2.46
C THR A 51 6.40 21.35 -3.75
N THR A 52 7.32 22.20 -4.22
CA THR A 52 7.20 22.84 -5.53
C THR A 52 7.27 21.80 -6.66
N PRO A 53 6.45 21.90 -7.72
CA PRO A 53 6.56 21.02 -8.88
C PRO A 53 7.96 21.16 -9.53
N PRO A 54 8.45 20.12 -10.23
CA PRO A 54 9.80 20.13 -10.81
C PRO A 54 9.96 21.04 -12.05
N TYR A 55 8.96 21.88 -12.34
CA TYR A 55 8.92 22.79 -13.48
C TYR A 55 8.15 24.07 -13.15
N LYS A 56 8.27 25.08 -14.02
CA LYS A 56 7.53 26.34 -13.89
C LYS A 56 6.03 26.12 -14.08
N THR A 57 5.23 27.00 -13.49
CA THR A 57 3.75 26.88 -13.50
C THR A 57 3.12 26.92 -14.88
N ASP A 58 3.79 27.51 -15.88
CA ASP A 58 3.36 27.60 -17.27
C ASP A 58 3.98 26.54 -18.19
N ALA A 59 4.85 25.67 -17.67
CA ALA A 59 5.65 24.76 -18.50
C ALA A 59 4.87 23.57 -19.08
N LEU A 60 3.61 23.37 -18.65
CA LEU A 60 2.73 22.31 -19.15
C LEU A 60 1.72 22.81 -20.20
N GLU A 61 1.78 24.08 -20.60
CA GLU A 61 0.95 24.59 -21.67
C GLU A 61 1.30 23.94 -23.03
N PRO A 62 0.32 23.69 -23.92
CA PRO A 62 -1.10 24.04 -23.80
C PRO A 62 -1.97 22.97 -23.10
N TYR A 63 -1.36 21.89 -22.61
CA TYR A 63 -2.10 20.73 -22.08
C TYR A 63 -2.66 20.97 -20.67
N MET A 64 -1.97 21.76 -19.86
CA MET A 64 -2.46 22.27 -18.59
C MET A 64 -2.09 23.74 -18.45
N SER A 65 -3.11 24.60 -18.36
CA SER A 65 -2.91 26.05 -18.24
C SER A 65 -2.15 26.43 -16.95
N ARG A 66 -1.40 27.53 -17.01
CA ARG A 66 -0.76 28.09 -15.81
C ARG A 66 -1.75 28.28 -14.65
N ARG A 67 -2.95 28.77 -14.95
CA ARG A 67 -4.00 28.99 -13.96
C ARG A 67 -4.43 27.69 -13.27
N ALA A 68 -4.51 26.59 -14.02
CA ALA A 68 -4.83 25.27 -13.47
C ALA A 68 -3.73 24.81 -12.51
N VAL A 69 -2.46 24.93 -12.88
CA VAL A 69 -1.33 24.57 -12.00
C VAL A 69 -1.34 25.42 -10.72
N GLU A 70 -1.49 26.74 -10.83
CA GLU A 70 -1.52 27.65 -9.67
C GLU A 70 -2.65 27.32 -8.69
N LEU A 71 -3.83 26.93 -9.20
CA LEU A 71 -4.95 26.51 -8.35
C LEU A 71 -4.74 25.11 -7.76
N HIS A 72 -4.32 24.16 -8.58
CA HIS A 72 -4.21 22.75 -8.19
C HIS A 72 -3.06 22.53 -7.19
N TRP A 73 -1.87 23.04 -7.49
CA TRP A 73 -0.74 22.99 -6.59
C TRP A 73 -0.84 24.06 -5.48
N GLY A 74 -0.98 25.33 -5.86
CA GLY A 74 -0.82 26.43 -4.92
C GLY A 74 -1.99 26.62 -3.94
N LYS A 75 -3.17 26.10 -4.27
CA LYS A 75 -4.35 26.16 -3.39
C LYS A 75 -4.79 24.78 -2.92
N HIS A 76 -5.17 23.87 -3.82
CA HIS A 76 -5.75 22.58 -3.41
C HIS A 76 -4.76 21.70 -2.66
N GLN A 77 -3.54 21.52 -3.18
CA GLN A 77 -2.52 20.75 -2.45
C GLN A 77 -2.10 21.45 -1.14
N GLN A 78 -2.03 22.79 -1.11
CA GLN A 78 -1.77 23.55 0.12
C GLN A 78 -2.86 23.29 1.19
N GLU A 79 -4.14 23.27 0.79
CA GLU A 79 -5.25 22.97 1.70
C GLU A 79 -5.12 21.58 2.34
N TYR A 80 -4.72 20.56 1.58
CA TYR A 80 -4.44 19.22 2.11
C TYR A 80 -3.23 19.21 3.05
N VAL A 81 -2.15 19.91 2.72
CA VAL A 81 -0.95 20.03 3.60
C VAL A 81 -1.33 20.69 4.93
N ASP A 82 -2.06 21.81 4.87
CA ASP A 82 -2.49 22.53 6.07
C ASP A 82 -3.49 21.73 6.90
N GLY A 83 -4.41 21.03 6.23
CA GLY A 83 -5.35 20.08 6.83
C GLY A 83 -4.62 18.99 7.61
N LEU A 84 -3.73 18.28 6.93
CA LEU A 84 -2.93 17.20 7.51
C LEU A 84 -2.14 17.67 8.74
N ASN A 85 -1.44 18.81 8.62
CA ASN A 85 -0.64 19.35 9.70
C ASN A 85 -1.48 19.75 10.93
N ARG A 86 -2.71 20.26 10.73
CA ARG A 86 -3.65 20.53 11.83
C ARG A 86 -4.09 19.25 12.53
N GLN A 87 -4.39 18.19 11.78
CA GLN A 87 -4.80 16.91 12.36
C GLN A 87 -3.65 16.27 13.15
N LEU A 88 -2.44 16.28 12.59
CA LEU A 88 -1.26 15.68 13.22
C LEU A 88 -0.83 16.37 14.51
N ALA A 89 -1.16 17.66 14.71
CA ALA A 89 -0.82 18.39 15.93
C ALA A 89 -1.37 17.75 17.22
N ILE A 90 -2.43 16.95 17.11
CA ILE A 90 -3.05 16.23 18.23
C ILE A 90 -3.09 14.71 18.03
N SER A 91 -2.51 14.22 16.94
CA SER A 91 -2.58 12.82 16.53
C SER A 91 -1.44 12.00 17.15
N PRO A 92 -1.69 10.75 17.59
CA PRO A 92 -0.62 9.83 17.95
C PRO A 92 0.23 9.39 16.74
N LEU A 93 -0.20 9.69 15.52
CA LEU A 93 0.51 9.36 14.26
C LEU A 93 1.58 10.39 13.89
N TYR A 94 1.75 11.43 14.70
CA TYR A 94 2.78 12.45 14.49
C TYR A 94 4.18 11.83 14.40
N GLY A 95 4.99 12.33 13.46
CA GLY A 95 6.38 11.91 13.27
C GLY A 95 6.60 10.69 12.38
N HIS A 96 5.54 10.11 11.80
CA HIS A 96 5.68 9.14 10.70
C HIS A 96 6.24 9.81 9.43
N THR A 97 6.82 9.04 8.52
CA THR A 97 6.98 9.49 7.12
C THR A 97 5.62 9.45 6.44
N LEU A 98 5.46 10.13 5.29
CA LEU A 98 4.16 10.23 4.63
C LEU A 98 3.61 8.85 4.22
N GLU A 99 4.45 7.98 3.70
CA GLU A 99 4.07 6.64 3.27
C GLU A 99 3.72 5.74 4.45
N ASP A 100 4.47 5.83 5.55
CA ASP A 100 4.16 5.06 6.77
C ASP A 100 2.88 5.60 7.43
N LEU A 101 2.63 6.91 7.35
CA LEU A 101 1.41 7.54 7.82
C LEU A 101 0.20 7.07 7.01
N ILE A 102 0.27 7.08 5.68
CA ILE A 102 -0.84 6.62 4.81
C ILE A 102 -1.19 5.17 5.12
N LYS A 103 -0.20 4.30 5.27
CA LYS A 103 -0.44 2.87 5.59
C LYS A 103 -1.11 2.69 6.96
N GLU A 104 -0.62 3.39 7.97
CA GLU A 104 -1.19 3.33 9.33
C GLU A 104 -2.59 3.93 9.36
N ALA A 105 -2.77 5.12 8.76
CA ALA A 105 -4.05 5.83 8.70
C ALA A 105 -5.09 5.11 7.85
N TYR A 106 -4.71 4.33 6.82
CA TYR A 106 -5.64 3.49 6.07
C TYR A 106 -6.31 2.43 6.96
N ASN A 107 -5.59 1.98 7.99
CA ASN A 107 -6.12 1.13 9.07
C ASN A 107 -6.95 -0.05 8.54
N ASN A 108 -6.35 -0.84 7.64
CA ASN A 108 -6.95 -2.02 7.02
C ASN A 108 -8.33 -1.76 6.39
N GLY A 109 -8.52 -0.60 5.76
CA GLY A 109 -9.78 -0.22 5.11
C GLY A 109 -10.77 0.51 6.01
N ASN A 110 -10.39 0.82 7.25
CA ASN A 110 -11.17 1.65 8.18
C ASN A 110 -10.43 2.97 8.45
N PRO A 111 -10.35 3.87 7.45
CA PRO A 111 -9.44 4.99 7.47
C PRO A 111 -9.66 5.91 8.68
N LEU A 112 -8.54 6.30 9.30
CA LEU A 112 -8.47 7.34 10.32
C LEU A 112 -8.64 8.73 9.68
N PRO A 113 -9.00 9.77 10.46
CA PRO A 113 -9.22 11.11 9.92
C PRO A 113 -8.08 11.65 9.04
N GLU A 114 -6.83 11.32 9.39
CA GLU A 114 -5.63 11.79 8.71
C GLU A 114 -5.44 11.18 7.32
N TYR A 115 -6.10 10.04 7.03
CA TYR A 115 -5.85 9.27 5.83
C TYR A 115 -6.09 10.08 4.55
N ASN A 116 -7.20 10.80 4.47
CA ASN A 116 -7.58 11.50 3.24
C ASN A 116 -6.57 12.61 2.91
N ASP A 117 -6.24 13.47 3.88
CA ASP A 117 -5.26 14.55 3.64
C ASP A 117 -3.86 13.96 3.40
N ALA A 118 -3.46 12.91 4.12
CA ALA A 118 -2.16 12.25 3.91
C ALA A 118 -2.04 11.65 2.51
N ALA A 119 -3.07 10.93 2.06
CA ALA A 119 -3.13 10.33 0.75
C ALA A 119 -3.13 11.42 -0.35
N GLU A 120 -3.90 12.50 -0.18
CA GLU A 120 -3.95 13.56 -1.19
C GLU A 120 -2.65 14.37 -1.28
N VAL A 121 -1.95 14.61 -0.16
CA VAL A 121 -0.60 15.21 -0.21
C VAL A 121 0.35 14.34 -1.04
N TRP A 122 0.34 13.03 -0.82
CA TRP A 122 1.21 12.09 -1.55
C TRP A 122 0.79 11.95 -3.02
N ASN A 123 -0.50 11.82 -3.30
CA ASN A 123 -1.04 11.67 -4.65
C ASN A 123 -0.68 12.88 -5.51
N HIS A 124 -0.83 14.10 -4.98
CA HIS A 124 -0.49 15.32 -5.72
C HIS A 124 1.02 15.46 -5.92
N HIS A 125 1.84 15.09 -4.94
CA HIS A 125 3.30 15.07 -5.12
C HIS A 125 3.69 14.14 -6.27
N PHE A 126 3.19 12.90 -6.26
CA PHE A 126 3.43 11.92 -7.32
C PHE A 126 2.89 12.39 -8.68
N PHE A 127 1.72 13.05 -8.70
CA PHE A 127 1.11 13.60 -9.91
C PHE A 127 2.02 14.62 -10.60
N TRP A 128 2.59 15.56 -9.86
CA TRP A 128 3.49 16.56 -10.43
C TRP A 128 4.80 15.95 -10.93
N GLU A 129 5.33 14.93 -10.26
CA GLU A 129 6.51 14.17 -10.69
C GLU A 129 6.24 13.27 -11.90
N SER A 130 4.98 12.91 -12.15
CA SER A 130 4.57 12.07 -13.28
C SER A 130 4.46 12.84 -14.61
N MET A 131 4.67 14.15 -14.58
CA MET A 131 4.58 15.02 -15.75
C MET A 131 5.90 15.76 -15.97
N GLN A 132 6.12 16.21 -17.21
CA GLN A 132 7.24 17.08 -17.54
C GLN A 132 6.89 17.93 -18.77
N PRO A 133 7.52 19.11 -18.94
CA PRO A 133 7.43 19.89 -20.17
C PRO A 133 7.89 19.04 -21.36
N GLU A 134 7.19 19.16 -22.50
CA GLU A 134 7.50 18.39 -23.72
C GLU A 134 7.50 16.85 -23.52
N GLY A 135 6.81 16.36 -22.48
CA GLY A 135 6.65 14.94 -22.22
C GLY A 135 5.67 14.23 -23.17
N GLY A 136 5.32 13.00 -22.81
CA GLY A 136 4.50 12.12 -23.66
C GLY A 136 5.35 11.26 -24.58
N GLY A 137 4.77 10.83 -25.70
CA GLY A 137 5.38 9.82 -26.57
C GLY A 137 5.29 8.41 -25.99
N SER A 138 6.19 7.53 -26.44
CA SER A 138 6.29 6.15 -25.96
C SER A 138 7.27 6.09 -24.78
N PRO A 139 6.99 5.28 -23.74
CA PRO A 139 7.93 5.09 -22.63
C PRO A 139 9.23 4.42 -23.09
N GLU A 140 10.25 4.52 -22.24
CA GLU A 140 11.55 3.86 -22.45
C GLU A 140 11.43 2.33 -22.40
N ALA A 141 12.45 1.66 -22.96
CA ALA A 141 12.40 0.24 -23.33
C ALA A 141 11.89 -0.71 -22.24
N GLY A 142 12.37 -0.59 -20.99
CA GLY A 142 11.96 -1.52 -19.92
C GLY A 142 10.47 -1.42 -19.56
N VAL A 143 9.93 -0.21 -19.52
CA VAL A 143 8.50 0.03 -19.25
C VAL A 143 7.66 -0.34 -20.46
N LEU A 144 8.10 0.03 -21.67
CA LEU A 144 7.42 -0.32 -22.91
C LEU A 144 7.28 -1.84 -23.07
N GLN A 145 8.35 -2.60 -22.86
CA GLN A 145 8.33 -4.06 -22.95
C GLN A 145 7.31 -4.68 -21.97
N GLN A 146 7.26 -4.17 -20.74
CA GLN A 146 6.30 -4.67 -19.76
C GLN A 146 4.86 -4.31 -20.15
N ILE A 147 4.64 -3.11 -20.71
CA ILE A 147 3.34 -2.70 -21.26
C ILE A 147 2.91 -3.61 -22.42
N GLU A 148 3.79 -3.85 -23.38
CA GLU A 148 3.48 -4.70 -24.53
C GLU A 148 3.23 -6.15 -24.11
N LYS A 149 3.94 -6.63 -23.08
CA LYS A 149 3.70 -7.95 -22.51
C LYS A 149 2.32 -8.08 -21.87
N ASP A 150 1.89 -7.09 -21.09
CA ASP A 150 0.66 -7.21 -20.28
C ASP A 150 -0.59 -6.70 -21.02
N PHE A 151 -0.45 -5.73 -21.93
CA PHE A 151 -1.55 -5.11 -22.68
C PHE A 151 -1.52 -5.43 -24.19
N GLY A 152 -0.49 -6.14 -24.66
CA GLY A 152 -0.30 -6.51 -26.07
C GLY A 152 0.29 -5.39 -26.95
N SER A 153 0.04 -4.11 -26.62
CA SER A 153 0.68 -2.96 -27.27
C SER A 153 0.57 -1.69 -26.42
N PHE A 154 1.43 -0.71 -26.66
CA PHE A 154 1.31 0.62 -26.05
C PHE A 154 -0.02 1.31 -26.43
N PHE A 155 -0.52 1.08 -27.64
CA PHE A 155 -1.82 1.60 -28.08
C PHE A 155 -2.96 1.05 -27.23
N ASN A 156 -3.01 -0.27 -27.02
CA ASN A 156 -4.03 -0.90 -26.17
C ASN A 156 -3.96 -0.39 -24.73
N PHE A 157 -2.75 -0.28 -24.17
CA PHE A 157 -2.55 0.31 -22.85
C PHE A 157 -3.15 1.71 -22.75
N ARG A 158 -2.88 2.58 -23.73
CA ARG A 158 -3.40 3.94 -23.74
C ARG A 158 -4.93 3.96 -23.79
N GLU A 159 -5.54 3.15 -24.66
CA GLU A 159 -7.00 3.02 -24.76
C GLU A 159 -7.61 2.56 -23.43
N GLU A 160 -7.01 1.57 -22.77
CA GLU A 160 -7.51 1.06 -21.50
C GLU A 160 -7.28 2.02 -20.32
N PHE A 161 -6.15 2.73 -20.27
CA PHE A 161 -5.88 3.76 -19.27
C PHE A 161 -6.87 4.91 -19.41
N MET A 162 -7.09 5.41 -20.64
CA MET A 162 -8.08 6.45 -20.92
C MET A 162 -9.50 5.99 -20.58
N ARG A 163 -9.88 4.76 -20.93
CA ARG A 163 -11.19 4.19 -20.57
C ARG A 163 -11.38 4.14 -19.05
N SER A 164 -10.37 3.69 -18.32
CA SER A 164 -10.40 3.65 -16.85
C SER A 164 -10.61 5.05 -16.26
N ALA A 165 -9.86 6.05 -16.75
CA ALA A 165 -9.97 7.44 -16.31
C ALA A 165 -11.35 8.05 -16.60
N LEU A 166 -11.90 7.81 -17.80
CA LEU A 166 -13.20 8.35 -18.20
C LEU A 166 -14.38 7.65 -17.52
N SER A 167 -14.20 6.40 -17.07
CA SER A 167 -15.24 5.62 -16.38
C SER A 167 -15.34 5.91 -14.88
N LEU A 168 -14.37 6.63 -14.31
CA LEU A 168 -14.33 6.95 -12.90
C LEU A 168 -15.49 7.90 -12.54
N LEU A 169 -16.36 7.47 -11.62
CA LEU A 169 -17.48 8.28 -11.14
C LEU A 169 -17.04 9.10 -9.92
N GLY A 170 -17.12 10.42 -10.01
CA GLY A 170 -16.70 11.33 -8.95
C GLY A 170 -15.20 11.61 -8.96
N SER A 171 -14.66 12.02 -7.82
CA SER A 171 -13.23 12.34 -7.66
C SER A 171 -12.41 11.10 -7.37
N GLY A 172 -11.25 10.98 -8.01
CA GLY A 172 -10.27 9.93 -7.71
C GLY A 172 -9.12 9.90 -8.71
N TRP A 173 -8.39 8.80 -8.71
CA TRP A 173 -7.12 8.64 -9.41
C TRP A 173 -7.09 7.32 -10.19
N VAL A 174 -6.43 7.32 -11.35
CA VAL A 174 -6.10 6.10 -12.12
C VAL A 174 -4.60 5.94 -12.11
N TRP A 175 -4.17 4.71 -11.79
CA TRP A 175 -2.77 4.39 -11.58
C TRP A 175 -2.36 3.29 -12.55
N LEU A 176 -1.13 3.33 -13.04
CA LEU A 176 -0.47 2.14 -13.58
C LEU A 176 0.37 1.53 -12.45
N VAL A 177 0.03 0.33 -12.00
CA VAL A 177 0.65 -0.31 -10.83
C VAL A 177 1.33 -1.61 -11.23
N CYS A 178 2.58 -1.79 -10.84
CA CYS A 178 3.28 -3.09 -10.92
C CYS A 178 3.01 -3.93 -9.67
N LYS A 179 2.41 -5.12 -9.83
CA LYS A 179 2.05 -6.02 -8.73
C LYS A 179 3.13 -7.09 -8.49
N TYR A 180 3.60 -7.18 -7.25
CA TYR A 180 4.47 -8.25 -6.77
C TYR A 180 3.64 -9.42 -6.18
N PRO A 181 4.02 -10.71 -6.35
CA PRO A 181 5.26 -11.25 -6.93
C PRO A 181 5.31 -11.35 -8.45
N PHE A 182 4.24 -10.95 -9.14
CA PHE A 182 4.04 -11.31 -10.54
C PHE A 182 4.52 -10.31 -11.59
N THR A 183 5.23 -9.22 -11.30
CA THR A 183 5.66 -8.22 -12.32
C THR A 183 4.62 -8.00 -13.44
N THR A 184 3.34 -7.95 -13.08
CA THR A 184 2.24 -7.63 -13.99
C THR A 184 1.83 -6.22 -13.68
N ILE A 185 1.68 -5.40 -14.71
CA ILE A 185 1.14 -4.07 -14.58
C ILE A 185 -0.36 -4.07 -14.85
N SER A 186 -1.12 -3.33 -14.05
CA SER A 186 -2.57 -3.15 -14.24
C SER A 186 -2.99 -1.75 -13.82
N PHE A 187 -4.24 -1.41 -14.17
CA PHE A 187 -4.97 -0.33 -13.53
C PHE A 187 -5.60 -0.80 -12.20
#